data_AF-A0A8H9Z9S8-F1
#
_entry.id   AF-A0A8H9Z9S8-F1
#
_cell.length_a   1.000
_cell.length_b   1.000
_cell.length_c   1.000
_cell.angle_alpha   90.00
_cell.angle_beta   90.00
_cell.angle_gamma   90.00
#
_symmetry.space_group_name_H-M   'P 1'
#
loop_
_entity.id
_entity.type
_entity.pdbx_description
1 polymer ?
#
loop_
_entity_poly.entity_id
_entity_poly.type
_entity_poly.pdbx_seq_one_letter_code
_entity_poly.pdbx_strand_id
1 'polypeptide(L)'
;MTGQRGVVLLLALVLSLLFGLLATLAMREALLQQRQAGDQLAGARAFEQAEAALIEGAELLAGSIPARCQACPPPSPPDPQPSPPWLATRSGFVYLQTLGDSLRVAGQPVGDRLTLVRVTAVGLQARGRQLLEAVYAIDDDGAVKHISWRQRLGEG
;
A
#
# COMPACT_ATOMS: atom_id res chain seq x y z
N MET A 1 -65.74 22.59 16.00
CA MET A 1 -64.32 23.00 16.11
C MET A 1 -63.34 21.84 16.35
N THR A 2 -63.77 20.57 16.39
CA THR A 2 -62.92 19.39 16.63
C THR A 2 -62.17 18.88 15.39
N GLY A 3 -62.73 19.03 14.19
CA GLY A 3 -62.11 18.56 12.94
C GLY A 3 -60.80 19.27 12.56
N GLN A 4 -60.70 20.59 12.78
CA GLN A 4 -59.47 21.36 12.49
C GLN A 4 -58.29 20.93 13.40
N ARG A 5 -58.55 20.57 14.66
CA ARG A 5 -57.52 20.06 15.58
C ARG A 5 -56.95 18.71 15.14
N GLY A 6 -57.80 17.82 14.62
CA GLY A 6 -57.35 16.52 14.08
C GLY A 6 -56.45 16.67 12.86
N VAL A 7 -56.79 17.58 11.94
CA VAL A 7 -56.00 17.86 10.73
C VAL A 7 -54.63 18.44 11.09
N VAL A 8 -54.55 19.36 12.05
CA VAL A 8 -53.27 19.93 12.51
C VAL A 8 -52.37 18.87 13.16
N LEU A 9 -52.93 17.96 13.97
CA LEU A 9 -52.17 16.85 14.55
C LEU A 9 -51.63 15.89 13.50
N LEU A 10 -52.42 15.56 12.48
CA LEU A 10 -52.02 14.66 11.40
C LEU A 10 -50.90 15.29 10.55
N LEU A 11 -51.01 16.58 10.22
CA LEU A 11 -49.94 17.33 9.56
C LEU A 11 -48.66 17.33 10.40
N ALA A 12 -48.75 17.63 11.69
CA ALA A 12 -47.58 17.62 12.58
C ALA A 12 -46.94 16.22 12.66
N LEU A 13 -47.74 15.15 12.69
CA LEU A 13 -47.24 13.77 12.68
C LEU A 13 -46.52 13.44 11.38
N VAL A 14 -47.11 13.76 10.22
CA VAL A 14 -46.51 13.51 8.91
C VAL A 14 -45.20 14.28 8.77
N LEU A 15 -45.19 15.57 9.13
CA LEU A 15 -43.98 16.38 9.09
C LEU A 15 -42.88 15.83 10.02
N SER A 16 -43.26 15.39 11.23
CA SER A 16 -42.32 14.77 12.17
C SER A 16 -41.74 13.47 11.61
N LEU A 17 -42.57 12.64 10.96
CA LEU A 17 -42.13 11.39 10.34
C LEU A 17 -41.18 11.65 9.17
N LEU A 18 -41.51 12.61 8.30
CA LEU A 18 -40.66 13.01 7.17
C LEU A 18 -39.32 13.54 7.67
N PHE A 19 -39.32 14.39 8.70
CA PHE A 19 -38.08 14.90 9.30
C PHE A 19 -37.22 13.78 9.91
N GLY A 20 -37.85 12.82 10.60
CA GLY A 20 -37.17 11.62 11.10
C GLY A 20 -36.53 10.79 9.98
N LEU A 21 -37.25 10.58 8.87
CA LEU A 21 -36.70 9.89 7.70
C LEU A 21 -35.50 10.63 7.09
N LEU A 22 -35.60 11.96 6.91
CA LEU A 22 -34.50 12.77 6.40
C LEU A 22 -33.27 12.72 7.33
N ALA A 23 -33.48 12.81 8.64
CA ALA A 23 -32.40 12.72 9.62
C ALA A 23 -31.72 11.34 9.57
N THR A 24 -32.50 10.25 9.49
CA THR A 24 -31.93 8.90 9.40
C THR A 24 -31.17 8.65 8.09
N LEU A 25 -31.65 9.18 6.96
CA LEU A 25 -30.93 9.13 5.69
C LEU A 25 -29.60 9.89 5.76
N ALA A 26 -29.61 11.10 6.31
CA ALA A 26 -28.40 11.90 6.47
C ALA A 26 -27.36 11.20 7.36
N MET A 27 -27.79 10.58 8.47
CA MET A 27 -26.90 9.82 9.35
C MET A 27 -26.32 8.57 8.65
N ARG A 28 -27.13 7.86 7.86
CA ARG A 28 -26.66 6.70 7.10
C ARG A 28 -25.56 7.09 6.12
N GLU A 29 -25.74 8.19 5.40
CA GLU A 29 -24.75 8.70 4.46
C GLU A 29 -23.46 9.11 5.18
N ALA A 30 -23.56 9.84 6.29
CA ALA A 30 -22.40 10.23 7.10
C ALA A 30 -21.62 9.01 7.60
N LEU A 31 -22.29 7.93 8.01
CA LEU A 31 -21.64 6.69 8.43
C LEU A 31 -20.96 5.96 7.27
N LEU A 32 -21.54 5.97 6.08
CA LEU A 32 -20.92 5.40 4.88
C LEU A 32 -19.65 6.18 4.50
N GLN A 33 -19.75 7.51 4.49
CA GLN A 33 -18.62 8.40 4.22
C GLN A 33 -17.51 8.23 5.26
N GLN A 34 -17.85 8.11 6.54
CA GLN A 34 -16.87 7.86 7.60
C GLN A 34 -16.13 6.53 7.40
N ARG A 35 -16.83 5.47 6.98
CA ARG A 35 -16.20 4.17 6.68
C ARG A 35 -15.25 4.27 5.49
N GLN A 36 -15.69 4.89 4.39
CA GLN A 36 -14.86 5.11 3.20
C GLN A 36 -13.61 5.93 3.53
N ALA A 37 -13.76 7.03 4.26
CA ALA A 37 -12.63 7.86 4.70
C ALA A 37 -11.68 7.06 5.62
N GLY A 38 -12.24 6.22 6.50
CA GLY A 38 -11.46 5.32 7.36
C GLY A 38 -10.64 4.30 6.57
N ASP A 39 -11.21 3.69 5.53
CA ASP A 39 -10.51 2.72 4.68
C ASP A 39 -9.43 3.41 3.82
N GLN A 40 -9.70 4.61 3.29
CA GLN A 40 -8.69 5.41 2.58
C GLN A 40 -7.51 5.77 3.49
N LEU A 41 -7.78 6.22 4.71
CA LEU A 41 -6.73 6.53 5.69
C LEU A 41 -5.92 5.30 6.08
N ALA A 42 -6.56 4.15 6.26
CA ALA A 42 -5.88 2.89 6.53
C ALA A 42 -4.97 2.48 5.35
N GLY A 43 -5.46 2.61 4.11
CA GLY A 43 -4.68 2.35 2.90
C GLY A 43 -3.46 3.26 2.78
N ALA A 44 -3.63 4.58 3.01
CA ALA A 44 -2.52 5.53 2.99
C ALA A 44 -1.45 5.19 4.03
N ARG A 45 -1.85 4.88 5.27
CA ARG A 45 -0.90 4.48 6.33
C ARG A 45 -0.17 3.17 6.00
N ALA A 46 -0.85 2.21 5.39
CA ALA A 46 -0.23 0.97 4.97
C ALA A 46 0.75 1.16 3.81
N PHE A 47 0.46 2.10 2.89
CA PHE A 47 1.37 2.51 1.82
C PHE A 47 2.64 3.14 2.38
N GLU A 48 2.51 4.16 3.23
CA GLU A 48 3.63 4.86 3.89
C GLU A 48 4.55 3.89 4.64
N GLN A 49 3.98 2.90 5.33
CA GLN A 49 4.79 1.87 6.00
C GLN A 49 5.52 0.94 5.02
N ALA A 50 4.87 0.54 3.93
CA ALA A 50 5.52 -0.27 2.91
C ALA A 50 6.63 0.51 2.19
N GLU A 51 6.46 1.82 1.99
CA GLU A 51 7.49 2.71 1.45
C GLU A 51 8.68 2.85 2.40
N ALA A 52 8.42 3.07 3.69
CA ALA A 52 9.48 3.08 4.69
C ALA A 52 10.25 1.75 4.72
N ALA A 53 9.55 0.61 4.65
CA ALA A 53 10.21 -0.70 4.54
C ALA A 53 11.02 -0.83 3.24
N LEU A 54 10.54 -0.27 2.12
CA LEU A 54 11.26 -0.28 0.84
C LEU A 54 12.57 0.51 0.90
N ILE A 55 12.55 1.67 1.55
CA ILE A 55 13.74 2.51 1.77
C ILE A 55 14.74 1.75 2.66
N GLU A 56 14.28 1.17 3.77
CA GLU A 56 15.12 0.36 4.65
C GLU A 56 15.71 -0.86 3.92
N GLY A 57 14.93 -1.50 3.03
CA GLY A 57 15.43 -2.60 2.19
C GLY A 57 16.48 -2.17 1.18
N ALA A 58 16.42 -0.95 0.67
CA ALA A 58 17.44 -0.41 -0.22
C ALA A 58 18.76 -0.15 0.51
N GLU A 59 18.72 0.28 1.78
CA GLU A 59 19.91 0.45 2.62
C GLU A 59 20.66 -0.88 2.82
N LEU A 60 19.94 -2.01 2.88
CA LEU A 60 20.56 -3.35 2.99
C LEU A 60 21.43 -3.70 1.77
N LEU A 61 21.14 -3.12 0.60
CA LEU A 61 21.89 -3.38 -0.63
C LEU A 61 23.32 -2.84 -0.57
N ALA A 62 23.59 -1.83 0.26
CA ALA A 62 24.94 -1.30 0.47
C ALA A 62 25.83 -2.27 1.27
N GLY A 63 25.24 -3.15 2.09
CA GLY A 63 25.97 -4.09 2.94
C GLY A 63 26.20 -5.45 2.28
N SER A 64 25.19 -5.97 1.56
CA SER A 64 25.32 -7.25 0.85
C SER A 64 24.26 -7.40 -0.23
N ILE A 65 24.69 -7.83 -1.42
CA ILE A 65 23.79 -8.17 -2.52
C ILE A 65 23.52 -9.68 -2.47
N PRO A 66 22.25 -10.14 -2.47
CA PRO A 66 21.95 -11.56 -2.48
C PRO A 66 22.40 -12.22 -3.79
N ALA A 67 22.57 -13.54 -3.76
CA ALA A 67 22.92 -14.30 -4.95
C ALA A 67 21.92 -14.09 -6.09
N ARG A 68 22.41 -14.17 -7.33
CA ARG A 68 21.59 -14.03 -8.53
C ARG A 68 20.44 -15.05 -8.56
N CYS A 69 19.22 -14.59 -8.80
CA CYS A 69 18.09 -15.48 -9.01
C CYS A 69 18.15 -16.14 -10.41
N GLN A 70 17.79 -17.42 -10.48
CA GLN A 70 17.75 -18.16 -11.76
C GLN A 70 16.45 -17.87 -12.53
N ALA A 71 15.32 -18.08 -11.86
CA ALA A 71 14.02 -17.58 -12.26
C ALA A 71 13.65 -16.53 -11.22
N CYS A 72 13.32 -15.31 -11.65
CA CYS A 72 13.04 -14.19 -10.76
C CYS A 72 11.54 -13.84 -10.79
N PRO A 73 10.62 -14.76 -10.40
CA PRO A 73 9.21 -14.40 -10.29
C PRO A 73 9.04 -13.39 -9.15
N PRO A 74 8.07 -12.47 -9.26
CA PRO A 74 7.66 -11.65 -8.12
C PRO A 74 7.28 -12.56 -6.93
N PRO A 75 7.75 -12.28 -5.71
CA PRO A 75 7.44 -13.13 -4.57
C PRO A 75 5.95 -13.05 -4.23
N SER A 76 5.38 -14.12 -3.68
CA SER A 76 4.06 -14.06 -3.07
C SER A 76 4.12 -13.15 -1.83
N PRO A 77 3.03 -12.44 -1.49
CA PRO A 77 2.94 -11.72 -0.23
C PRO A 77 3.26 -12.66 0.94
N PRO A 78 4.04 -12.25 1.94
CA PRO A 78 4.41 -13.13 3.02
C PRO A 78 3.24 -13.34 3.99
N ASP A 79 3.34 -14.37 4.81
CA ASP A 79 2.48 -14.55 5.98
C ASP A 79 2.72 -13.44 7.02
N PRO A 80 1.84 -13.25 8.03
CA PRO A 80 2.02 -12.25 9.07
C PRO A 80 3.32 -12.40 9.90
N GLN A 81 3.87 -13.61 9.94
CA GLN A 81 5.19 -13.91 10.50
C GLN A 81 6.08 -14.47 9.37
N PRO A 82 6.71 -13.60 8.57
CA PRO A 82 7.51 -14.04 7.43
C PRO A 82 8.75 -14.80 7.89
N SER A 83 9.07 -15.88 7.20
CA SER A 83 10.33 -16.61 7.33
C SER A 83 11.30 -16.22 6.21
N PRO A 84 12.60 -16.57 6.33
CA PRO A 84 13.54 -16.42 5.22
C PRO A 84 12.97 -17.02 3.93
N PRO A 85 13.11 -16.34 2.79
CA PRO A 85 14.05 -15.26 2.51
C PRO A 85 13.53 -13.83 2.78
N TRP A 86 12.35 -13.65 3.40
CA TRP A 86 11.91 -12.33 3.83
C TRP A 86 12.77 -11.84 5.00
N LEU A 87 13.27 -10.61 4.87
CA LEU A 87 14.09 -9.95 5.87
C LEU A 87 13.23 -8.94 6.63
N ALA A 88 13.30 -8.96 7.95
CA ALA A 88 12.63 -7.98 8.78
C ALA A 88 13.34 -6.63 8.72
N THR A 89 12.56 -5.56 8.67
CA THR A 89 13.01 -4.18 8.84
C THR A 89 12.25 -3.55 10.02
N ARG A 90 12.49 -2.27 10.34
CA ARG A 90 11.74 -1.62 11.43
C ARG A 90 10.30 -1.32 10.99
N SER A 91 10.11 -1.03 9.71
CA SER A 91 8.81 -0.66 9.13
C SER A 91 8.03 -1.82 8.49
N GLY A 92 8.65 -2.99 8.34
CA GLY A 92 8.00 -4.12 7.69
C GLY A 92 8.94 -5.26 7.32
N PHE A 93 8.74 -5.81 6.14
CA PHE A 93 9.54 -6.90 5.61
C PHE A 93 9.89 -6.64 4.15
N VAL A 94 11.08 -7.11 3.77
CA VAL A 94 11.59 -6.97 2.41
C VAL A 94 12.09 -8.29 1.85
N TYR A 95 11.95 -8.45 0.54
CA TYR A 95 12.51 -9.54 -0.23
C TYR A 95 13.45 -8.94 -1.27
N LEU A 96 14.72 -9.36 -1.27
CA LEU A 96 15.75 -8.90 -2.20
C LEU A 96 15.99 -9.96 -3.30
N GLN A 97 15.91 -9.57 -4.58
CA GLN A 97 16.14 -10.45 -5.74
C GLN A 97 17.10 -9.82 -6.74
N THR A 98 18.30 -10.38 -6.86
CA THR A 98 19.27 -9.97 -7.88
C THR A 98 18.89 -10.52 -9.25
N LEU A 99 18.35 -9.66 -10.12
CA LEU A 99 17.85 -9.99 -11.46
C LEU A 99 18.98 -10.32 -12.44
N GLY A 100 20.15 -9.74 -12.23
CA GLY A 100 21.36 -9.93 -13.03
C GLY A 100 21.94 -8.61 -13.51
N ASP A 101 22.93 -8.69 -14.38
CA ASP A 101 23.70 -7.54 -14.83
C ASP A 101 23.16 -6.98 -16.15
N SER A 102 23.26 -5.67 -16.32
CA SER A 102 22.91 -4.98 -17.56
C SER A 102 23.95 -3.92 -17.90
N LEU A 103 24.23 -3.75 -19.19
CA LEU A 103 25.03 -2.65 -19.74
C LEU A 103 24.15 -1.47 -20.20
N ARG A 104 22.83 -1.63 -20.07
CA ARG A 104 21.81 -0.68 -20.54
C ARG A 104 20.72 -0.58 -19.48
N VAL A 105 20.87 0.40 -18.60
CA VAL A 105 19.90 0.71 -17.54
C VAL A 105 19.30 2.09 -17.83
N ALA A 106 17.99 2.23 -17.64
CA ALA A 106 17.31 3.50 -17.87
C ALA A 106 17.92 4.60 -17.00
N GLY A 107 18.20 5.76 -17.61
CA GLY A 107 18.79 6.91 -16.92
C GLY A 107 20.28 6.79 -16.58
N GLN A 108 20.97 5.73 -17.01
CA GLN A 108 22.40 5.53 -16.79
C GLN A 108 23.20 5.60 -18.11
N PRO A 109 24.51 5.93 -18.05
CA PRO A 109 25.39 5.83 -19.20
C PRO A 109 25.39 4.41 -19.78
N VAL A 110 25.49 4.31 -21.10
CA VAL A 110 25.58 3.01 -21.78
C VAL A 110 27.00 2.48 -21.68
N GLY A 111 27.15 1.21 -21.35
CA GLY A 111 28.45 0.53 -21.27
C GLY A 111 28.90 0.23 -19.84
N ASP A 112 28.35 0.92 -18.85
CA ASP A 112 28.59 0.62 -17.44
C ASP A 112 27.86 -0.68 -17.06
N ARG A 113 28.58 -1.63 -16.46
CA ARG A 113 27.99 -2.87 -15.96
C ARG A 113 27.36 -2.60 -14.60
N LEU A 114 26.04 -2.75 -14.54
CA LEU A 114 25.27 -2.52 -13.32
C LEU A 114 24.50 -3.79 -12.96
N THR A 115 24.53 -4.17 -11.70
CA THR A 115 23.73 -5.27 -11.16
C THR A 115 22.35 -4.75 -10.78
N LEU A 116 21.29 -5.35 -11.33
CA LEU A 116 19.91 -5.00 -11.05
C LEU A 116 19.37 -5.86 -9.90
N VAL A 117 18.81 -5.20 -8.88
CA VAL A 117 18.19 -5.85 -7.73
C VAL A 117 16.76 -5.34 -7.57
N ARG A 118 15.79 -6.25 -7.52
CA ARG A 118 14.41 -5.95 -7.13
C ARG A 118 14.28 -6.08 -5.62
N VAL A 119 13.76 -5.02 -4.99
CA VAL A 119 13.32 -5.02 -3.60
C VAL A 119 11.80 -5.04 -3.60
N THR A 120 11.21 -6.08 -3.04
CA THR A 120 9.77 -6.13 -2.75
C THR A 120 9.57 -5.87 -1.26
N ALA A 121 8.76 -4.88 -0.91
CA ALA A 121 8.53 -4.45 0.46
C ALA A 121 7.04 -4.55 0.85
N VAL A 122 6.80 -4.88 2.11
CA VAL A 122 5.47 -4.92 2.72
C VAL A 122 5.54 -4.32 4.12
N GLY A 123 4.58 -3.46 4.47
CA GLY A 123 4.48 -2.88 5.81
C GLY A 123 3.95 -3.86 6.86
N LEU A 124 4.03 -3.48 8.14
CA LEU A 124 3.54 -4.28 9.26
C LEU A 124 2.00 -4.32 9.37
N GLN A 125 1.30 -3.33 8.81
CA GLN A 125 -0.17 -3.27 8.88
C GLN A 125 -0.83 -4.40 8.06
N ALA A 126 -1.65 -5.21 8.73
CA ALA A 126 -2.46 -6.23 8.06
C ALA A 126 -3.65 -5.64 7.30
N ARG A 127 -4.27 -4.57 7.82
CA ARG A 127 -5.41 -3.92 7.17
C ARG A 127 -4.91 -2.98 6.07
N GLY A 128 -5.44 -3.14 4.86
CA GLY A 128 -5.03 -2.34 3.71
C GLY A 128 -3.58 -2.62 3.27
N ARG A 129 -3.05 -3.80 3.58
CA ARG A 129 -1.66 -4.20 3.32
C ARG A 129 -1.25 -3.88 1.89
N GLN A 130 -0.17 -3.10 1.75
CA GLN A 130 0.40 -2.71 0.46
C GLN A 130 1.68 -3.47 0.18
N LEU A 131 1.86 -3.90 -1.07
CA LEU A 131 3.13 -4.45 -1.56
C LEU A 131 3.73 -3.44 -2.54
N LEU A 132 4.94 -2.98 -2.26
CA LEU A 132 5.69 -2.12 -3.16
C LEU A 132 6.86 -2.90 -3.75
N GLU A 133 7.20 -2.63 -5.00
CA GLU A 133 8.38 -3.18 -5.65
C GLU A 133 9.18 -2.05 -6.26
N ALA A 134 10.48 -2.00 -5.99
CA ALA A 134 11.40 -1.15 -6.71
C ALA A 134 12.58 -1.94 -7.27
N VAL A 135 13.12 -1.46 -8.37
CA VAL A 135 14.35 -1.97 -8.97
C VAL A 135 15.43 -0.93 -8.77
N TYR A 136 16.54 -1.39 -8.20
CA TYR A 136 17.76 -0.61 -8.01
C TYR A 136 18.85 -1.15 -8.93
N ALA A 137 19.72 -0.27 -9.39
CA ALA A 137 20.97 -0.59 -10.05
C ALA A 137 22.12 -0.33 -9.08
N ILE A 138 23.06 -1.24 -9.03
CA ILE A 138 24.25 -1.15 -8.19
C ILE A 138 25.47 -1.22 -9.10
N ASP A 139 26.38 -0.27 -8.96
CA ASP A 139 27.66 -0.28 -9.67
C ASP A 139 28.75 -1.05 -8.90
N ASP A 140 29.92 -1.19 -9.51
CA ASP A 140 31.06 -1.92 -8.94
C ASP A 140 31.57 -1.27 -7.63
N ASP A 141 31.33 0.03 -7.43
CA ASP A 141 31.66 0.78 -6.22
C ASP A 141 30.59 0.61 -5.11
N GLY A 142 29.50 -0.10 -5.39
CA GLY A 142 28.39 -0.35 -4.46
C GLY A 142 27.38 0.79 -4.36
N ALA A 143 27.44 1.80 -5.24
CA ALA A 143 26.49 2.90 -5.21
C ALA A 143 25.12 2.43 -5.72
N VAL A 144 24.11 2.60 -4.88
CA VAL A 144 22.73 2.18 -5.15
C VAL A 144 21.97 3.30 -5.84
N LYS A 145 21.43 3.04 -7.03
CA LYS A 145 20.64 3.99 -7.82
C LYS A 145 19.24 3.45 -8.08
N HIS A 146 18.22 4.20 -7.69
CA HIS A 146 16.82 3.83 -7.94
C HIS A 146 16.47 3.95 -9.44
N ILE A 147 15.88 2.91 -10.02
CA ILE A 147 15.55 2.85 -11.46
C ILE A 147 14.05 2.98 -11.69
N SER A 148 13.25 2.18 -10.98
CA SER A 148 11.79 2.20 -11.12
C SER A 148 11.12 1.66 -9.87
N TRP A 149 9.87 2.06 -9.67
CA TRP A 149 9.02 1.49 -8.63
C TRP A 149 7.63 1.22 -9.18
N ARG A 150 6.89 0.33 -8.50
CA ARG A 150 5.48 0.08 -8.72
C ARG A 150 4.82 -0.40 -7.43
N GLN A 151 3.54 -0.10 -7.30
CA GLN A 151 2.69 -0.74 -6.32
C GLN A 151 2.07 -2.00 -6.94
N ARG A 152 2.14 -3.13 -6.23
CA ARG A 152 1.37 -4.31 -6.60
C ARG A 152 0.00 -4.21 -5.96
N LEU A 153 -0.99 -3.93 -6.80
CA LEU A 153 -2.38 -4.06 -6.42
C LEU A 153 -2.65 -5.56 -6.20
N GLY A 154 -3.17 -5.92 -5.03
CA GLY A 154 -3.41 -7.31 -4.69
C GLY A 154 -4.33 -7.98 -5.72
N GLU A 155 -3.90 -9.12 -6.24
CA GLU A 155 -4.83 -10.19 -6.61
C GLU A 155 -5.45 -10.64 -5.28
N GLY A 156 -6.61 -10.05 -4.93
CA GLY A 156 -7.37 -10.42 -3.74
C GLY A 156 -7.97 -11.80 -3.84
#